data_AF-A0A847ZRD3-F1
#
_entry.id   AF-A0A847ZRD3-F1
#
_cell.length_a   1.000
_cell.length_b   1.000
_cell.length_c   1.000
_cell.angle_alpha   90.00
_cell.angle_beta   90.00
_cell.angle_gamma   90.00
#
_symmetry.space_group_name_H-M   'P 1'
#
loop_
_entity.id
_entity.type
_entity.pdbx_description
1 polymer ?
#
loop_
_entity_poly.entity_id
_entity_poly.type
_entity_poly.pdbx_seq_one_letter_code
_entity_poly.pdbx_strand_id
1 'polypeptide(L)'
;MFNIDVEELEWGGKTLRMETGRIARQADGAVLVTIGETTVLATAVAARSEKPGIDFFPLTVNYQEKTYAAGKIPGGYFKREARPSERETLISRLIDRPIRPLFPDGFRLETQVIATVVSYDLENDSDIAALVASSAALTLSGIPFMGPVGAARVGYIDGAFVLNPTKEQQALSSLDLVVAGTQDAVLMVESEAKELSEEVMLEAVMFGHRGFQPVIEAIIRLAERSSREPRDFQPKDHSALYASVKKLAEADLRKAYAIAKKEDRQDAVAKAKDAVKAALVKKDDPAAPSEQAVGENFKHLEADIVRNSILDTGKRIDGRDTTTVRQIIAETSVLPRTHGSSLFTRGETQALVVTTLGTGEDEQYIDSLDGTTKGKFMLHYNFPPFSVGEVGRMGATGRREIGHGKLAWRAINPLLPKAEDFPYTVRVVSEITESNGSSSMATVCGSSLALMDAGVPMKAPCAGIAMGLIKEGERFAVLSDILGDEDHLGDMDFKVAGTQEGVTALQMDIKITGITEEIMRVALFQAKEGRLHILGKMSDALSSARAGLGEHAPRIEQIKIPTDKIREVIGTGGKVIREIVEKTGAKIDIQDDGTVKVASSSGAAIT
;
A
#
# COMPACT_ATOMS: atom_id res chain seq x y z
N MET A 1 -31.21 -17.12 -26.98
CA MET A 1 -30.89 -17.30 -25.55
C MET A 1 -29.43 -16.94 -25.36
N PHE A 2 -29.02 -16.33 -24.25
CA PHE A 2 -27.60 -16.09 -24.00
C PHE A 2 -26.95 -17.40 -23.55
N ASN A 3 -25.73 -17.68 -24.00
CA ASN A 3 -24.91 -18.75 -23.44
C ASN A 3 -24.34 -18.22 -22.13
N ILE A 4 -24.75 -18.80 -21.01
CA ILE A 4 -24.37 -18.38 -19.67
C ILE A 4 -23.63 -19.56 -19.05
N ASP A 5 -22.39 -19.32 -18.68
CA ASP A 5 -21.57 -20.29 -17.97
C ASP A 5 -21.42 -19.84 -16.52
N VAL A 6 -21.50 -20.82 -15.62
CA VAL A 6 -21.43 -20.63 -14.18
C VAL A 6 -20.42 -21.63 -13.62
N GLU A 7 -19.64 -21.18 -12.65
CA GLU A 7 -18.77 -22.00 -11.82
C GLU A 7 -19.03 -21.66 -10.35
N GLU A 8 -19.19 -22.68 -9.51
CA GLU A 8 -19.49 -22.53 -8.08
C GLU A 8 -18.57 -23.42 -7.26
N LEU A 9 -18.11 -22.92 -6.10
CA LEU A 9 -17.40 -23.71 -5.10
C LEU A 9 -17.65 -23.19 -3.69
N GLU A 10 -17.46 -24.06 -2.71
CA GLU A 10 -17.37 -23.68 -1.30
C GLU A 10 -15.96 -23.23 -0.95
N TRP A 11 -15.82 -22.03 -0.38
CA TRP A 11 -14.55 -21.41 -0.11
C TRP A 11 -14.57 -20.61 1.20
N GLY A 12 -13.83 -21.08 2.21
CA GLY A 12 -13.81 -20.45 3.53
C GLY A 12 -15.17 -20.49 4.24
N GLY A 13 -15.97 -21.54 4.01
CA GLY A 13 -17.32 -21.69 4.58
C GLY A 13 -18.40 -20.85 3.88
N LYS A 14 -18.10 -20.33 2.69
CA LYS A 14 -18.99 -19.47 1.91
C LYS A 14 -19.07 -19.98 0.48
N THR A 15 -20.23 -19.89 -0.14
CA THR A 15 -20.38 -20.18 -1.57
C THR A 15 -19.79 -19.03 -2.39
N LEU A 16 -18.79 -19.35 -3.22
CA LEU A 16 -18.26 -18.48 -4.28
C LEU A 16 -18.91 -18.90 -5.60
N ARG A 17 -19.52 -17.95 -6.30
CA ARG A 17 -20.14 -18.14 -7.60
C ARG A 17 -19.55 -17.18 -8.63
N MET A 18 -19.18 -17.68 -9.79
CA MET A 18 -18.66 -16.92 -10.92
C MET A 18 -19.54 -17.14 -12.14
N GLU A 19 -19.98 -16.06 -12.79
CA GLU A 19 -20.86 -16.12 -13.95
C GLU A 19 -20.35 -15.22 -15.08
N THR A 20 -20.41 -15.74 -16.31
CA THR A 20 -20.09 -15.00 -17.53
C THR A 20 -21.15 -15.18 -18.61
N GLY A 21 -21.06 -14.42 -19.70
CA GLY A 21 -21.94 -14.56 -20.87
C GLY A 21 -23.31 -13.88 -20.76
N ARG A 22 -23.74 -13.44 -19.56
CA ARG A 22 -24.98 -12.67 -19.37
C ARG A 22 -24.77 -11.15 -19.48
N ILE A 23 -23.80 -10.59 -18.76
CA ILE A 23 -23.61 -9.15 -18.54
C ILE A 23 -22.34 -8.65 -19.27
N ALA A 24 -22.37 -7.40 -19.75
CA ALA A 24 -21.21 -6.69 -20.30
C ALA A 24 -20.45 -7.40 -21.45
N ARG A 25 -21.16 -8.16 -22.29
CA ARG A 25 -20.62 -8.98 -23.40
C ARG A 25 -19.79 -8.25 -24.45
N GLN A 26 -19.80 -6.91 -24.47
CA GLN A 26 -18.95 -6.11 -25.37
C GLN A 26 -17.52 -5.94 -24.84
N ALA A 27 -17.29 -6.10 -23.54
CA ALA A 27 -15.93 -6.15 -22.98
C ALA A 27 -15.18 -7.36 -23.55
N ASP A 28 -13.84 -7.36 -23.45
CA ASP A 28 -13.07 -8.53 -23.82
C ASP A 28 -13.35 -9.69 -22.87
N GLY A 29 -13.38 -9.41 -21.57
CA GLY A 29 -13.87 -10.33 -20.56
C GLY A 29 -14.78 -9.63 -19.55
N ALA A 30 -15.79 -10.34 -19.05
CA ALA A 30 -16.67 -9.85 -18.00
C ALA A 30 -17.14 -11.00 -17.12
N VAL A 31 -17.01 -10.86 -15.81
CA VAL A 31 -17.42 -11.88 -14.85
C VAL A 31 -18.15 -11.22 -13.69
N LEU A 32 -19.30 -11.78 -13.33
CA LEU A 32 -20.04 -11.46 -12.12
C LEU A 32 -19.65 -12.47 -11.04
N VAL A 33 -19.03 -12.00 -9.96
CA VAL A 33 -18.63 -12.84 -8.84
C VAL A 33 -19.49 -12.53 -7.63
N THR A 34 -19.98 -13.56 -6.96
CA THR A 34 -20.75 -13.49 -5.74
C THR A 34 -20.07 -14.34 -4.66
N ILE A 35 -19.83 -13.76 -3.48
CA ILE A 35 -19.41 -14.47 -2.26
C ILE A 35 -20.47 -14.20 -1.20
N GLY A 36 -21.20 -15.24 -0.78
CA GLY A 36 -22.41 -15.04 0.03
C GLY A 36 -23.45 -14.26 -0.77
N GLU A 37 -23.77 -13.03 -0.35
CA GLU A 37 -24.66 -12.12 -1.09
C GLU A 37 -23.91 -10.91 -1.68
N THR A 38 -22.68 -10.64 -1.23
CA THR A 38 -21.82 -9.61 -1.83
C THR A 38 -21.44 -9.96 -3.27
N THR A 39 -21.78 -9.08 -4.20
CA THR A 39 -21.64 -9.31 -5.65
C THR A 39 -20.88 -8.18 -6.33
N VAL A 40 -19.87 -8.54 -7.13
CA VAL A 40 -19.00 -7.63 -7.89
C VAL A 40 -19.01 -8.00 -9.37
N LEU A 41 -19.25 -7.02 -10.24
CA LEU A 41 -19.06 -7.14 -11.69
C LEU A 41 -17.68 -6.63 -12.06
N ALA A 42 -16.83 -7.50 -12.60
CA ALA A 42 -15.56 -7.10 -13.19
C ALA A 42 -15.58 -7.16 -14.71
N THR A 43 -14.95 -6.19 -15.36
CA THR A 43 -14.71 -6.19 -16.80
C THR A 43 -13.24 -5.93 -17.10
N ALA A 44 -12.73 -6.55 -18.16
CA ALA A 44 -11.40 -6.30 -18.70
C ALA A 44 -11.52 -5.93 -20.19
N VAL A 45 -10.83 -4.86 -20.59
CA VAL A 45 -10.78 -4.39 -21.98
C VAL A 45 -9.36 -3.95 -22.30
N ALA A 46 -8.83 -4.37 -23.45
CA ALA A 46 -7.56 -3.88 -23.96
C ALA A 46 -7.69 -3.32 -25.38
N ALA A 47 -6.98 -2.23 -25.64
CA ALA A 47 -6.82 -1.65 -26.97
C ALA A 47 -6.30 -2.69 -27.98
N ARG A 48 -6.52 -2.43 -29.27
CA ARG A 48 -6.04 -3.29 -30.38
C ARG A 48 -4.71 -2.82 -30.97
N SER A 49 -4.28 -1.61 -30.64
CA SER A 49 -3.03 -1.00 -31.12
C SER A 49 -2.40 -0.17 -30.02
N GLU A 50 -1.06 -0.11 -30.02
CA GLU A 50 -0.31 0.72 -29.09
C GLU A 50 -0.57 2.20 -29.39
N LYS A 51 -0.60 3.04 -28.34
CA LYS A 51 -0.60 4.48 -28.50
C LYS A 51 0.83 4.95 -28.80
N PRO A 52 1.05 5.78 -29.83
CA PRO A 52 2.39 6.29 -30.13
C PRO A 52 3.00 7.04 -28.94
N GLY A 53 4.30 6.83 -28.71
CA GLY A 53 5.07 7.57 -27.71
C GLY A 53 4.89 7.13 -26.26
N ILE A 54 4.26 5.98 -26.00
CA ILE A 54 4.19 5.40 -24.65
C ILE A 54 5.40 4.49 -24.41
N ASP A 55 6.11 4.72 -23.31
CA ASP A 55 7.28 3.95 -22.86
C ASP A 55 7.01 3.03 -21.64
N PHE A 56 5.75 2.96 -21.21
CA PHE A 56 5.29 2.13 -20.08
C PHE A 56 4.08 1.27 -20.47
N PHE A 57 3.70 0.31 -19.62
CA PHE A 57 2.46 -0.45 -19.81
C PHE A 57 1.25 0.31 -19.21
N PRO A 58 0.31 0.83 -20.01
CA PRO A 58 -0.82 1.62 -19.52
C PRO A 58 -1.95 0.73 -19.01
N LEU A 59 -1.72 0.06 -17.88
CA LEU A 59 -2.76 -0.63 -17.11
C LEU A 59 -3.43 0.35 -16.14
N THR A 60 -4.75 0.42 -16.21
CA THR A 60 -5.59 1.15 -15.26
C THR A 60 -6.60 0.22 -14.60
N VAL A 61 -6.56 0.15 -13.27
CA VAL A 61 -7.58 -0.53 -12.48
C VAL A 61 -8.51 0.49 -11.81
N ASN A 62 -9.81 0.23 -11.88
CA ASN A 62 -10.84 1.02 -11.21
C ASN A 62 -11.76 0.09 -10.43
N TYR A 63 -11.58 0.02 -9.13
CA TYR A 63 -12.59 -0.49 -8.22
C TYR A 63 -13.56 0.63 -7.85
N GLN A 64 -14.86 0.35 -7.85
CA GLN A 64 -15.91 1.31 -7.56
C GLN A 64 -17.01 0.70 -6.69
N GLU A 65 -17.42 1.44 -5.67
CA GLU A 65 -18.57 1.10 -4.84
C GLU A 65 -19.77 1.93 -5.28
N LYS A 66 -20.92 1.27 -5.44
CA LYS A 66 -22.19 1.97 -5.69
C LYS A 66 -23.01 1.89 -4.42
N THR A 67 -23.49 3.03 -3.91
CA THR A 67 -24.21 3.05 -2.62
C THR A 67 -25.51 2.27 -2.67
N TYR A 68 -26.09 2.10 -3.88
CA TYR A 68 -27.23 1.22 -4.08
C TYR A 68 -26.93 -0.25 -3.73
N ALA A 69 -25.65 -0.68 -3.78
CA ALA A 69 -25.26 -2.03 -3.42
C ALA A 69 -25.62 -2.36 -1.96
N ALA A 70 -25.64 -1.34 -1.09
CA ALA A 70 -26.06 -1.40 0.30
C ALA A 70 -27.44 -0.75 0.54
N GLY A 71 -28.23 -0.51 -0.51
CA GLY A 71 -29.56 0.10 -0.41
C GLY A 71 -29.56 1.59 0.02
N LYS A 72 -28.46 2.31 -0.18
CA LYS A 72 -28.28 3.70 0.29
C LYS A 72 -28.23 4.70 -0.87
N ILE A 73 -28.70 5.93 -0.60
CA ILE A 73 -28.47 7.10 -1.46
C ILE A 73 -27.22 7.84 -0.94
N PRO A 74 -26.29 8.31 -1.81
CA PRO A 74 -25.07 8.96 -1.34
C PRO A 74 -25.33 10.17 -0.43
N GLY A 75 -24.55 10.31 0.65
CA GLY A 75 -24.72 11.38 1.63
C GLY A 75 -24.46 12.79 1.08
N GLY A 76 -23.58 12.91 0.09
CA GLY A 76 -23.16 14.19 -0.50
C GLY A 76 -24.29 15.05 -1.10
N TYR A 77 -24.00 16.33 -1.34
CA TYR A 77 -25.00 17.30 -1.83
C TYR A 77 -25.67 16.87 -3.15
N PHE A 78 -24.88 16.31 -4.08
CA PHE A 78 -25.36 15.89 -5.41
C PHE A 78 -26.11 14.55 -5.43
N LYS A 79 -26.14 13.81 -4.31
CA LYS A 79 -26.76 12.47 -4.23
C LYS A 79 -26.27 11.49 -5.31
N ARG A 80 -24.99 11.60 -5.66
CA ARG A 80 -24.29 10.80 -6.67
C ARG A 80 -22.84 10.55 -6.24
N GLU A 81 -22.33 9.35 -6.48
CA GLU A 81 -20.92 9.02 -6.28
C GLU A 81 -20.06 9.82 -7.27
N ALA A 82 -19.03 10.49 -6.75
CA ALA A 82 -18.22 11.45 -7.50
C ALA A 82 -16.76 10.98 -7.60
N ARG A 83 -15.85 11.60 -6.83
CA ARG A 83 -14.45 11.19 -6.77
C ARG A 83 -14.32 9.85 -6.04
N PRO A 84 -13.34 9.00 -6.42
CA PRO A 84 -13.05 7.79 -5.67
C PRO A 84 -12.75 8.11 -4.20
N SER A 85 -13.29 7.30 -3.31
CA SER A 85 -12.94 7.28 -1.89
C SER A 85 -11.51 6.75 -1.68
N GLU A 86 -11.00 6.92 -0.45
CA GLU A 86 -9.73 6.29 -0.04
C GLU A 86 -9.79 4.78 -0.24
N ARG A 87 -10.86 4.14 0.24
CA ARG A 87 -11.10 2.71 0.11
C ARG A 87 -11.11 2.26 -1.35
N GLU A 88 -11.83 2.97 -2.23
CA GLU A 88 -11.86 2.62 -3.65
C GLU A 88 -10.49 2.74 -4.33
N THR A 89 -9.71 3.76 -3.94
CA THR A 89 -8.35 3.95 -4.43
C THR A 89 -7.40 2.86 -3.95
N LEU A 90 -7.51 2.46 -2.68
CA LEU A 90 -6.71 1.41 -2.06
C LEU A 90 -7.02 0.04 -2.68
N ILE A 91 -8.29 -0.31 -2.84
CA ILE A 91 -8.67 -1.59 -3.46
C ILE A 91 -8.29 -1.63 -4.94
N SER A 92 -8.40 -0.50 -5.66
CA SER A 92 -7.88 -0.40 -7.03
C SER A 92 -6.39 -0.75 -7.09
N ARG A 93 -5.59 -0.29 -6.11
CA ARG A 93 -4.17 -0.64 -6.01
C ARG A 93 -3.95 -2.10 -5.59
N LEU A 94 -4.78 -2.60 -4.67
CA LEU A 94 -4.73 -3.98 -4.18
C LEU A 94 -4.93 -4.98 -5.34
N ILE A 95 -5.79 -4.66 -6.30
CA ILE A 95 -6.02 -5.46 -7.51
C ILE A 95 -4.89 -5.25 -8.53
N ASP A 96 -4.44 -4.01 -8.76
CA ASP A 96 -3.40 -3.66 -9.74
C ASP A 96 -2.07 -4.36 -9.48
N ARG A 97 -1.62 -4.36 -8.23
CA ARG A 97 -0.31 -4.88 -7.81
C ARG A 97 -0.05 -6.34 -8.25
N PRO A 98 -0.91 -7.33 -7.94
CA PRO A 98 -0.65 -8.72 -8.33
C PRO A 98 -0.90 -9.00 -9.82
N ILE A 99 -1.73 -8.23 -10.54
CA ILE A 99 -2.01 -8.52 -11.96
C ILE A 99 -0.98 -7.88 -12.90
N ARG A 100 -0.40 -6.72 -12.53
CA ARG A 100 0.54 -5.97 -13.36
C ARG A 100 1.78 -6.77 -13.80
N PRO A 101 2.47 -7.55 -12.94
CA PRO A 101 3.65 -8.31 -13.35
C PRO A 101 3.33 -9.53 -14.21
N LEU A 102 2.05 -9.90 -14.38
CA LEU A 102 1.64 -11.06 -15.17
C LEU A 102 1.30 -10.72 -16.62
N PHE A 103 1.48 -9.46 -17.03
CA PHE A 103 1.43 -9.12 -18.46
C PHE A 103 2.80 -9.40 -19.09
N PRO A 104 2.86 -10.03 -20.27
CA PRO A 104 4.12 -10.33 -20.92
C PRO A 104 4.99 -9.09 -21.15
N ASP A 105 6.30 -9.27 -21.08
CA ASP A 105 7.26 -8.20 -21.34
C ASP A 105 7.03 -7.56 -22.71
N GLY A 106 7.07 -6.22 -22.74
CA GLY A 106 6.82 -5.44 -23.94
C GLY A 106 5.32 -5.25 -24.27
N PHE A 107 4.39 -5.81 -23.50
CA PHE A 107 2.96 -5.58 -23.72
C PHE A 107 2.57 -4.14 -23.34
N ARG A 108 2.25 -3.30 -24.34
CA ARG A 108 1.96 -1.86 -24.16
C ARG A 108 0.59 -1.42 -24.67
N LEU A 109 -0.33 -2.37 -24.82
CA LEU A 109 -1.71 -2.05 -25.16
C LEU A 109 -2.42 -1.51 -23.92
N GLU A 110 -3.03 -0.32 -24.05
CA GLU A 110 -3.84 0.26 -22.98
C GLU A 110 -4.90 -0.73 -22.53
N THR A 111 -4.86 -1.05 -21.24
CA THR A 111 -5.68 -2.09 -20.64
C THR A 111 -6.40 -1.51 -19.43
N GLN A 112 -7.70 -1.71 -19.37
CA GLN A 112 -8.54 -1.25 -18.28
C GLN A 112 -9.28 -2.41 -17.64
N VAL A 113 -9.20 -2.47 -16.30
CA VAL A 113 -10.00 -3.37 -15.47
C VAL A 113 -10.91 -2.54 -14.60
N ILE A 114 -12.22 -2.80 -14.65
CA ILE A 114 -13.21 -2.11 -13.82
C ILE A 114 -13.93 -3.15 -12.96
N ALA A 115 -13.84 -3.03 -11.64
CA ALA A 115 -14.56 -3.86 -10.68
C ALA A 115 -15.62 -3.00 -9.98
N THR A 116 -16.89 -3.29 -10.19
CA THR A 116 -18.02 -2.53 -9.64
C THR A 116 -18.78 -3.38 -8.63
N VAL A 117 -18.86 -2.93 -7.38
CA VAL A 117 -19.71 -3.57 -6.37
C VAL A 117 -21.17 -3.24 -6.69
N VAL A 118 -21.97 -4.28 -6.93
CA VAL A 118 -23.38 -4.15 -7.33
C VAL A 118 -24.35 -4.64 -6.26
N SER A 119 -23.89 -5.47 -5.32
CA SER A 119 -24.64 -5.86 -4.12
C SER A 119 -23.66 -6.07 -2.97
N TYR A 120 -24.07 -5.70 -1.75
CA TYR A 120 -23.23 -5.72 -0.57
C TYR A 120 -24.00 -6.21 0.66
N ASP A 121 -23.53 -7.29 1.28
CA ASP A 121 -24.25 -8.04 2.31
C ASP A 121 -23.89 -7.65 3.75
N LEU A 122 -22.99 -6.67 3.92
CA LEU A 122 -22.49 -6.20 5.21
C LEU A 122 -21.68 -7.24 6.03
N GLU A 123 -21.45 -8.43 5.47
CA GLU A 123 -20.75 -9.52 6.15
C GLU A 123 -19.41 -9.84 5.47
N ASN A 124 -19.42 -9.85 4.14
CA ASN A 124 -18.28 -10.17 3.28
C ASN A 124 -17.66 -8.87 2.74
N ASP A 125 -16.35 -8.71 2.92
CA ASP A 125 -15.65 -7.60 2.28
C ASP A 125 -15.61 -7.84 0.75
N SER A 126 -15.89 -6.79 -0.01
CA SER A 126 -15.99 -6.82 -1.48
C SER A 126 -14.63 -6.82 -2.17
N ASP A 127 -13.53 -6.55 -1.46
CA ASP A 127 -12.20 -6.47 -2.05
C ASP A 127 -11.68 -7.82 -2.59
N ILE A 128 -11.85 -8.90 -1.83
CA ILE A 128 -11.51 -10.26 -2.26
C ILE A 128 -12.36 -10.68 -3.47
N ALA A 129 -13.68 -10.44 -3.41
CA ALA A 129 -14.59 -10.71 -4.53
C ALA A 129 -14.16 -9.93 -5.79
N ALA A 130 -13.76 -8.66 -5.64
CA ALA A 130 -13.31 -7.83 -6.73
C ALA A 130 -11.99 -8.28 -7.35
N LEU A 131 -11.05 -8.78 -6.55
CA LEU A 131 -9.79 -9.31 -7.05
C LEU A 131 -10.00 -10.61 -7.83
N VAL A 132 -10.80 -11.54 -7.28
CA VAL A 132 -11.20 -12.78 -7.96
C VAL A 132 -11.94 -12.49 -9.26
N ALA A 133 -12.89 -11.55 -9.24
CA ALA A 133 -13.63 -11.13 -10.43
C ALA A 133 -12.72 -10.54 -11.50
N SER A 134 -11.78 -9.69 -11.10
CA SER A 134 -10.82 -9.05 -12.01
C SER A 134 -9.90 -10.08 -12.67
N SER A 135 -9.40 -11.04 -11.88
CA SER A 135 -8.60 -12.17 -12.36
C SER A 135 -9.37 -13.04 -13.36
N ALA A 136 -10.62 -13.41 -13.04
CA ALA A 136 -11.47 -14.18 -13.93
C ALA A 136 -11.77 -13.41 -15.24
N ALA A 137 -12.12 -12.12 -15.14
CA ALA A 137 -12.39 -11.28 -16.31
C ALA A 137 -11.17 -11.15 -17.23
N LEU A 138 -9.96 -10.98 -16.69
CA LEU A 138 -8.73 -10.98 -17.48
C LEU A 138 -8.47 -12.33 -18.13
N THR A 139 -8.60 -13.42 -17.39
CA THR A 139 -8.34 -14.78 -17.89
C THR A 139 -9.29 -15.15 -19.04
N LEU A 140 -10.56 -14.75 -18.95
CA LEU A 140 -11.56 -15.01 -20.00
C LEU A 140 -11.43 -14.07 -21.22
N SER A 141 -10.65 -13.00 -21.12
CA SER A 141 -10.64 -11.92 -22.11
C SER A 141 -9.89 -12.23 -23.41
N GLY A 142 -9.01 -13.24 -23.40
CA GLY A 142 -8.03 -13.49 -24.44
C GLY A 142 -6.88 -12.46 -24.48
N ILE A 143 -6.83 -11.49 -23.57
CA ILE A 143 -5.69 -10.57 -23.43
C ILE A 143 -4.46 -11.37 -22.95
N PRO A 144 -3.25 -11.13 -23.50
CA PRO A 144 -2.03 -11.78 -23.02
C PRO A 144 -1.81 -11.50 -21.53
N PHE A 145 -2.09 -12.51 -20.70
CA PHE A 145 -2.05 -12.44 -19.25
C PHE A 145 -1.70 -13.82 -18.71
N MET A 146 -0.64 -13.90 -17.91
CA MET A 146 -0.05 -15.14 -17.38
C MET A 146 -0.68 -15.60 -16.06
N GLY A 147 -1.92 -15.15 -15.77
CA GLY A 147 -2.69 -15.63 -14.63
C GLY A 147 -3.35 -16.99 -14.88
N PRO A 148 -4.37 -17.38 -14.07
CA PRO A 148 -5.11 -16.52 -13.15
C PRO A 148 -4.40 -16.23 -11.82
N VAL A 149 -4.87 -15.18 -11.16
CA VAL A 149 -4.53 -14.81 -9.78
C VAL A 149 -5.65 -15.23 -8.84
N GLY A 150 -5.31 -15.91 -7.75
CA GLY A 150 -6.17 -16.09 -6.58
C GLY A 150 -5.86 -15.04 -5.51
N ALA A 151 -6.79 -14.80 -4.61
CA ALA A 151 -6.55 -13.98 -3.43
C ALA A 151 -7.36 -14.48 -2.24
N ALA A 152 -6.88 -14.20 -1.03
CA ALA A 152 -7.58 -14.52 0.20
C ALA A 152 -7.29 -13.44 1.25
N ARG A 153 -8.23 -13.29 2.19
CA ARG A 153 -8.00 -12.59 3.46
C ARG A 153 -7.78 -13.61 4.57
N VAL A 154 -6.84 -13.35 5.46
CA VAL A 154 -6.49 -14.23 6.58
C VAL A 154 -6.62 -13.44 7.88
N GLY A 155 -7.44 -13.96 8.78
CA GLY A 155 -7.55 -13.52 10.16
C GLY A 155 -6.77 -14.43 11.11
N TYR A 156 -6.49 -13.94 12.32
CA TYR A 156 -5.87 -14.70 13.40
C TYR A 156 -6.66 -14.48 14.69
N ILE A 157 -7.46 -15.48 15.07
CA ILE A 157 -8.44 -15.44 16.17
C ILE A 157 -8.15 -16.63 17.09
N ASP A 158 -7.98 -16.38 18.38
CA ASP A 158 -7.73 -17.40 19.41
C ASP A 158 -6.61 -18.39 19.06
N GLY A 159 -5.55 -17.89 18.39
CA GLY A 159 -4.39 -18.70 18.00
C GLY A 159 -4.57 -19.52 16.71
N ALA A 160 -5.67 -19.32 15.97
CA ALA A 160 -5.96 -20.04 14.74
C ALA A 160 -6.12 -19.09 13.53
N PHE A 161 -5.68 -19.55 12.37
CA PHE A 161 -5.92 -18.86 11.10
C PHE A 161 -7.34 -19.09 10.61
N VAL A 162 -8.00 -18.00 10.21
CA VAL A 162 -9.36 -18.03 9.65
C VAL A 162 -9.30 -17.48 8.23
N LEU A 163 -9.80 -18.25 7.26
CA LEU A 163 -9.84 -17.85 5.85
C LEU A 163 -11.08 -17.00 5.59
N ASN A 164 -10.88 -15.89 4.89
CA ASN A 164 -11.90 -14.91 4.52
C ASN A 164 -12.85 -14.56 5.68
N PRO A 165 -12.33 -14.09 6.82
CA PRO A 165 -13.15 -13.81 8.00
C PRO A 165 -14.24 -12.79 7.67
N THR A 166 -15.44 -13.00 8.21
CA THR A 166 -16.53 -12.02 8.16
C THR A 166 -16.14 -10.75 8.91
N LYS A 167 -16.90 -9.65 8.76
CA LYS A 167 -16.61 -8.41 9.50
C LYS A 167 -16.60 -8.58 11.01
N GLU A 168 -17.54 -9.36 11.53
CA GLU A 168 -17.61 -9.67 12.96
C GLU A 168 -16.36 -10.43 13.42
N GLN A 169 -15.92 -11.42 12.64
CA GLN A 169 -14.68 -12.16 12.92
C GLN A 169 -13.43 -11.26 12.79
N GLN A 170 -13.38 -10.36 11.80
CA GLN A 170 -12.28 -9.40 11.64
C GLN A 170 -12.14 -8.48 12.85
N ALA A 171 -13.25 -8.04 13.46
CA ALA A 171 -13.22 -7.21 14.66
C ALA A 171 -12.56 -7.92 15.86
N LEU A 172 -12.68 -9.26 15.93
CA LEU A 172 -12.04 -10.11 16.94
C LEU A 172 -10.60 -10.49 16.57
N SER A 173 -10.23 -10.33 15.30
CA SER A 173 -8.93 -10.73 14.78
C SER A 173 -7.78 -9.87 15.29
N SER A 174 -6.62 -10.50 15.42
CA SER A 174 -5.32 -9.85 15.64
C SER A 174 -4.52 -9.66 14.36
N LEU A 175 -5.03 -10.16 13.24
CA LEU A 175 -4.45 -10.04 11.90
C LEU A 175 -5.52 -9.65 10.88
N ASP A 176 -5.23 -8.67 10.06
CA ASP A 176 -5.91 -8.44 8.80
C ASP A 176 -4.87 -8.54 7.68
N LEU A 177 -4.78 -9.69 7.03
CA LEU A 177 -3.82 -9.93 5.95
C LEU A 177 -4.55 -10.28 4.66
N VAL A 178 -4.31 -9.51 3.61
CA VAL A 178 -4.69 -9.87 2.24
C VAL A 178 -3.46 -10.39 1.51
N VAL A 179 -3.61 -11.55 0.87
CA VAL A 179 -2.59 -12.15 0.01
C VAL A 179 -3.19 -12.48 -1.34
N ALA A 180 -2.43 -12.23 -2.41
CA ALA A 180 -2.78 -12.62 -3.77
C ALA A 180 -1.58 -13.23 -4.48
N GLY A 181 -1.83 -14.18 -5.38
CA GLY A 181 -0.78 -14.88 -6.09
C GLY A 181 -1.32 -15.82 -7.18
N THR A 182 -0.40 -16.48 -7.86
CA THR A 182 -0.70 -17.56 -8.79
C THR A 182 -0.68 -18.92 -8.07
N GLN A 183 -0.83 -19.98 -8.85
CA GLN A 183 -0.65 -21.35 -8.37
C GLN A 183 0.73 -21.56 -7.74
N ASP A 184 1.77 -20.99 -8.34
CA ASP A 184 3.16 -21.25 -7.98
C ASP A 184 3.75 -20.26 -6.98
N ALA A 185 3.24 -19.02 -6.93
CA ALA A 185 3.87 -17.96 -6.18
C ALA A 185 2.88 -16.96 -5.58
N VAL A 186 3.22 -16.45 -4.40
CA VAL A 186 2.63 -15.21 -3.88
C VAL A 186 3.17 -14.04 -4.68
N LEU A 187 2.29 -13.11 -5.05
CA LEU A 187 2.64 -11.91 -5.81
C LEU A 187 2.50 -10.64 -4.98
N MET A 188 1.54 -10.63 -4.05
CA MET A 188 1.22 -9.45 -3.27
C MET A 188 0.77 -9.84 -1.86
N VAL A 189 1.29 -9.12 -0.86
CA VAL A 189 0.80 -9.14 0.52
C VAL A 189 0.55 -7.71 0.98
N GLU A 190 -0.53 -7.52 1.73
CA GLU A 190 -0.87 -6.28 2.42
C GLU A 190 -1.50 -6.62 3.77
N SER A 191 -0.95 -6.13 4.88
CA SER A 191 -1.46 -6.50 6.20
C SER A 191 -1.37 -5.42 7.28
N GLU A 192 -2.25 -5.56 8.26
CA GLU A 192 -2.23 -4.91 9.58
C GLU A 192 -2.29 -6.01 10.65
N ALA A 193 -1.46 -5.91 11.69
CA ALA A 193 -1.34 -6.92 12.73
C ALA A 193 -1.17 -6.30 14.12
N LYS A 194 -1.63 -7.00 15.16
CA LYS A 194 -1.47 -6.60 16.57
C LYS A 194 -0.22 -7.25 17.18
N GLU A 195 0.96 -6.83 16.70
CA GLU A 195 2.28 -7.30 17.16
C GLU A 195 2.44 -8.84 17.09
N LEU A 196 2.28 -9.41 15.89
CA LEU A 196 2.45 -10.85 15.67
C LEU A 196 3.89 -11.17 15.25
N SER A 197 4.39 -12.36 15.59
CA SER A 197 5.76 -12.76 15.25
C SER A 197 5.96 -12.97 13.74
N GLU A 198 7.21 -12.90 13.27
CA GLU A 198 7.55 -13.15 11.87
C GLU A 198 7.09 -14.54 11.39
N GLU A 199 7.12 -15.56 12.25
CA GLU A 199 6.66 -16.91 11.94
C GLU A 199 5.15 -16.97 11.73
N VAL A 200 4.36 -16.31 12.59
CA VAL A 200 2.90 -16.23 12.44
C VAL A 200 2.53 -15.48 11.16
N MET A 201 3.23 -14.39 10.87
CA MET A 201 3.01 -13.62 9.63
C MET A 201 3.33 -14.45 8.38
N LEU A 202 4.44 -15.18 8.38
CA LEU A 202 4.82 -16.04 7.26
C LEU A 202 3.81 -17.18 7.07
N GLU A 203 3.42 -17.86 8.15
CA GLU A 203 2.43 -18.94 8.06
C GLU A 203 1.06 -18.41 7.61
N ALA A 204 0.67 -17.19 7.99
CA ALA A 204 -0.55 -16.56 7.48
C ALA A 204 -0.51 -16.35 5.95
N VAL A 205 0.64 -15.91 5.41
CA VAL A 205 0.83 -15.78 3.96
C VAL A 205 0.68 -17.14 3.28
N MET A 206 1.32 -18.18 3.80
CA MET A 206 1.25 -19.53 3.24
C MET A 206 -0.13 -20.16 3.39
N PHE A 207 -0.82 -19.92 4.51
CA PHE A 207 -2.19 -20.34 4.74
C PHE A 207 -3.13 -19.71 3.71
N GLY A 208 -3.00 -18.41 3.45
CA GLY A 208 -3.79 -17.73 2.42
C GLY A 208 -3.45 -18.22 1.00
N HIS A 209 -2.16 -18.45 0.69
CA HIS A 209 -1.72 -19.00 -0.60
C HIS A 209 -2.36 -20.36 -0.89
N ARG A 210 -2.34 -21.28 0.09
CA ARG A 210 -3.04 -22.57 -0.02
C ARG A 210 -4.56 -22.38 -0.08
N GLY A 211 -5.07 -21.42 0.68
CA GLY A 211 -6.50 -21.14 0.81
C GLY A 211 -7.17 -20.68 -0.48
N PHE A 212 -6.48 -19.98 -1.38
CA PHE A 212 -7.05 -19.52 -2.65
C PHE A 212 -6.82 -20.46 -3.84
N GLN A 213 -6.08 -21.55 -3.71
CA GLN A 213 -5.82 -22.48 -4.82
C GLN A 213 -7.11 -23.02 -5.48
N PRO A 214 -8.16 -23.41 -4.72
CA PRO A 214 -9.42 -23.86 -5.33
C PRO A 214 -10.10 -22.80 -6.21
N VAL A 215 -9.87 -21.51 -5.93
CA VAL A 215 -10.40 -20.39 -6.71
C VAL A 215 -9.68 -20.27 -8.05
N ILE A 216 -8.35 -20.42 -8.07
CA ILE A 216 -7.53 -20.44 -9.29
C ILE A 216 -8.02 -21.56 -10.21
N GLU A 217 -8.16 -22.77 -9.67
CA GLU A 217 -8.66 -23.93 -10.44
C GLU A 217 -10.07 -23.68 -10.99
N ALA A 218 -10.95 -23.05 -10.21
CA ALA A 218 -12.30 -22.71 -10.65
C ALA A 218 -12.29 -21.67 -11.79
N ILE A 219 -11.41 -20.67 -11.73
CA ILE A 219 -11.25 -19.69 -12.83
C ILE A 219 -10.77 -20.40 -14.10
N ILE A 220 -9.81 -21.34 -13.98
CA ILE A 220 -9.32 -22.13 -15.13
C ILE A 220 -10.46 -22.94 -15.74
N ARG A 221 -11.22 -23.69 -14.93
CA ARG A 221 -12.37 -24.48 -15.42
C ARG A 221 -13.41 -23.62 -16.13
N LEU A 222 -13.66 -22.40 -15.65
CA LEU A 222 -14.55 -21.45 -16.30
C LEU A 222 -13.96 -20.95 -17.62
N ALA A 223 -12.66 -20.62 -17.65
CA ALA A 223 -11.96 -20.17 -18.85
C ALA A 223 -11.97 -21.24 -19.96
N GLU A 224 -11.74 -22.51 -19.64
CA GLU A 224 -11.79 -23.63 -20.59
C GLU A 224 -13.11 -23.73 -21.38
N ARG A 225 -14.22 -23.24 -20.80
CA ARG A 225 -15.55 -23.27 -21.41
C ARG A 225 -15.94 -21.96 -22.09
N SER A 226 -15.41 -20.83 -21.60
CA SER A 226 -15.98 -19.51 -21.88
C SER A 226 -14.96 -18.44 -22.29
N SER A 227 -13.66 -18.74 -22.30
CA SER A 227 -12.64 -17.78 -22.71
C SER A 227 -12.76 -17.42 -24.18
N ARG A 228 -12.41 -16.18 -24.50
CA ARG A 228 -12.20 -15.78 -25.90
C ARG A 228 -10.88 -16.35 -26.43
N GLU A 229 -10.81 -16.46 -27.75
CA GLU A 229 -9.56 -16.77 -28.44
C GLU A 229 -8.43 -15.85 -27.96
N PRO A 230 -7.28 -16.41 -27.56
CA PRO A 230 -6.11 -15.63 -27.18
C PRO A 230 -5.69 -14.68 -28.30
N ARG A 231 -5.41 -13.44 -27.94
CA ARG A 231 -4.82 -12.47 -28.86
C ARG A 231 -3.37 -12.87 -29.12
N ASP A 232 -2.99 -12.94 -30.38
CA ASP A 232 -1.60 -13.14 -30.74
C ASP A 232 -0.76 -11.94 -30.28
N PHE A 233 0.28 -12.23 -29.50
CA PHE A 233 1.27 -11.28 -29.05
C PHE A 233 2.60 -12.02 -28.94
N GLN A 234 3.55 -11.60 -29.77
CA GLN A 234 4.92 -12.09 -29.71
C GLN A 234 5.81 -10.95 -29.20
N PRO A 235 6.47 -11.12 -28.05
CA PRO A 235 7.51 -10.18 -27.62
C PRO A 235 8.56 -10.01 -28.73
N LYS A 236 9.01 -8.78 -28.95
CA LYS A 236 10.06 -8.51 -29.94
C LYS A 236 11.39 -9.05 -29.43
N ASP A 237 12.09 -9.83 -30.24
CA ASP A 237 13.45 -10.26 -29.94
C ASP A 237 14.42 -9.08 -30.11
N HIS A 238 15.03 -8.68 -29.00
CA HIS A 238 16.01 -7.61 -28.95
C HIS A 238 17.43 -8.11 -28.62
N SER A 239 17.69 -9.41 -28.64
CA SER A 239 18.99 -10.01 -28.28
C SER A 239 20.19 -9.39 -29.01
N ALA A 240 20.10 -9.19 -30.33
CA ALA A 240 21.16 -8.56 -31.12
C ALA A 240 21.37 -7.07 -30.77
N LEU A 241 20.27 -6.36 -30.45
CA LEU A 241 20.33 -4.97 -30.01
C LEU A 241 20.95 -4.86 -28.62
N TYR A 242 20.52 -5.73 -27.69
CA TYR A 242 21.10 -5.85 -26.35
C TYR A 242 22.63 -6.06 -26.42
N ALA A 243 23.09 -7.00 -27.25
CA ALA A 243 24.53 -7.24 -27.43
C ALA A 243 25.29 -5.98 -27.93
N SER A 244 24.66 -5.20 -28.81
CA SER A 244 25.22 -3.95 -29.32
C SER A 244 25.27 -2.86 -28.24
N VAL A 245 24.20 -2.72 -27.45
CA VAL A 245 24.13 -1.79 -26.31
C VAL A 245 25.18 -2.17 -25.27
N LYS A 246 25.27 -3.45 -24.91
CA LYS A 246 26.26 -3.99 -23.97
C LYS A 246 27.68 -3.66 -24.37
N LYS A 247 28.03 -3.91 -25.64
CA LYS A 247 29.37 -3.59 -26.18
C LYS A 247 29.74 -2.11 -26.03
N LEU A 248 28.77 -1.20 -26.15
CA LEU A 248 29.00 0.24 -26.10
C LEU A 248 28.99 0.81 -24.68
N ALA A 249 28.11 0.32 -23.80
CA ALA A 249 27.85 0.95 -22.49
C ALA A 249 28.43 0.21 -21.29
N GLU A 250 28.72 -1.10 -21.36
CA GLU A 250 29.01 -1.89 -20.16
C GLU A 250 30.16 -1.32 -19.32
N ALA A 251 31.26 -0.93 -19.96
CA ALA A 251 32.42 -0.39 -19.25
C ALA A 251 32.12 0.94 -18.54
N ASP A 252 31.35 1.82 -19.17
CA ASP A 252 31.01 3.13 -18.60
C ASP A 252 29.92 3.01 -17.53
N LEU A 253 28.94 2.12 -17.72
CA LEU A 253 27.93 1.79 -16.71
C LEU A 253 28.57 1.19 -15.45
N ARG A 254 29.54 0.27 -15.59
CA ARG A 254 30.26 -0.28 -14.43
C ARG A 254 30.99 0.80 -13.64
N LYS A 255 31.58 1.80 -14.32
CA LYS A 255 32.19 2.95 -13.64
C LYS A 255 31.15 3.86 -12.99
N ALA A 256 30.03 4.11 -13.67
CA ALA A 256 28.95 4.93 -13.16
C ALA A 256 28.34 4.33 -11.88
N TYR A 257 28.05 3.04 -11.86
CA TYR A 257 27.51 2.33 -10.70
C TYR A 257 28.51 2.13 -9.56
N ALA A 258 29.79 2.43 -9.76
CA ALA A 258 30.77 2.53 -8.68
C ALA A 258 30.71 3.88 -7.93
N ILE A 259 29.92 4.85 -8.41
CA ILE A 259 29.72 6.15 -7.78
C ILE A 259 28.61 6.03 -6.72
N ALA A 260 28.96 6.26 -5.45
CA ALA A 260 28.02 6.13 -4.33
C ALA A 260 26.95 7.25 -4.30
N LYS A 261 27.35 8.51 -4.54
CA LYS A 261 26.44 9.67 -4.54
C LYS A 261 25.42 9.55 -5.67
N LYS A 262 24.12 9.62 -5.32
CA LYS A 262 23.00 9.37 -6.25
C LYS A 262 23.03 10.28 -7.48
N GLU A 263 23.11 11.60 -7.28
CA GLU A 263 23.08 12.58 -8.37
C GLU A 263 24.23 12.37 -9.36
N ASP A 264 25.45 12.23 -8.84
CA ASP A 264 26.65 12.05 -9.65
C ASP A 264 26.60 10.74 -10.46
N ARG A 265 26.03 9.68 -9.88
CA ARG A 265 25.76 8.41 -10.56
C ARG A 265 24.74 8.60 -11.69
N GLN A 266 23.62 9.26 -11.41
CA GLN A 266 22.57 9.52 -12.41
C GLN A 266 23.12 10.31 -13.61
N ASP A 267 23.96 11.32 -13.37
CA ASP A 267 24.63 12.08 -14.42
C ASP A 267 25.56 11.22 -15.28
N ALA A 268 26.33 10.32 -14.65
CA ALA A 268 27.23 9.41 -15.36
C ALA A 268 26.45 8.38 -16.21
N VAL A 269 25.36 7.84 -15.68
CA VAL A 269 24.46 6.93 -16.40
C VAL A 269 23.80 7.65 -17.59
N ALA A 270 23.33 8.88 -17.40
CA ALA A 270 22.73 9.69 -18.45
C ALA A 270 23.71 9.93 -19.62
N LYS A 271 24.97 10.28 -19.30
CA LYS A 271 26.03 10.42 -20.32
C LYS A 271 26.29 9.14 -21.11
N ALA A 272 26.35 8.00 -20.43
CA ALA A 272 26.51 6.71 -21.09
C ALA A 272 25.31 6.38 -22.00
N LYS A 273 24.09 6.68 -21.55
CA LYS A 273 22.86 6.50 -22.32
C LYS A 273 22.83 7.36 -23.58
N ASP A 274 23.20 8.63 -23.47
CA ASP A 274 23.24 9.56 -24.59
C ASP A 274 24.29 9.15 -25.63
N ALA A 275 25.45 8.64 -25.20
CA ALA A 275 26.47 8.10 -26.08
C ALA A 275 25.96 6.88 -26.88
N VAL A 276 25.26 5.95 -26.22
CA VAL A 276 24.64 4.79 -26.90
C VAL A 276 23.56 5.23 -27.87
N LYS A 277 22.69 6.18 -27.47
CA LYS A 277 21.65 6.71 -28.35
C LYS A 277 22.26 7.35 -29.59
N ALA A 278 23.29 8.18 -29.43
CA ALA A 278 23.98 8.83 -30.55
C ALA A 278 24.63 7.81 -31.52
N ALA A 279 25.10 6.67 -31.00
CA ALA A 279 25.72 5.63 -31.82
C ALA A 279 24.71 4.74 -32.57
N LEU A 280 23.57 4.42 -31.94
CA LEU A 280 22.63 3.43 -32.44
C LEU A 280 21.38 4.02 -33.11
N VAL A 281 20.90 5.17 -32.64
CA VAL A 281 19.67 5.80 -33.16
C VAL A 281 20.04 6.72 -34.32
N LYS A 282 19.95 6.20 -35.54
CA LYS A 282 20.19 6.97 -36.78
C LYS A 282 18.86 7.36 -37.41
N LYS A 283 18.46 8.63 -37.28
CA LYS A 283 17.15 9.13 -37.75
C LYS A 283 16.89 8.95 -39.25
N ASP A 284 17.95 8.89 -40.05
CA ASP A 284 17.87 8.75 -41.51
C ASP A 284 17.94 7.29 -41.99
N ASP A 285 18.07 6.32 -41.08
CA ASP A 285 18.16 4.89 -41.39
C ASP A 285 16.94 4.14 -40.83
N PRO A 286 15.98 3.74 -41.68
CA PRO A 286 14.81 2.97 -41.25
C PRO A 286 15.14 1.61 -40.62
N ALA A 287 16.36 1.08 -40.83
CA ALA A 287 16.82 -0.16 -40.21
C ALA A 287 17.45 0.06 -38.82
N ALA A 288 17.66 1.31 -38.40
CA ALA A 288 18.19 1.62 -37.08
C ALA A 288 17.16 1.34 -35.98
N PRO A 289 17.61 0.89 -34.78
CA PRO A 289 16.72 0.68 -33.65
C PRO A 289 16.08 2.00 -33.20
N SER A 290 14.83 1.94 -32.75
CA SER A 290 14.15 3.09 -32.18
C SER A 290 14.81 3.54 -30.87
N GLU A 291 14.71 4.83 -30.55
CA GLU A 291 15.22 5.37 -29.29
C GLU A 291 14.63 4.66 -28.07
N GLN A 292 13.36 4.27 -28.17
CA GLN A 292 12.65 3.50 -27.16
C GLN A 292 13.28 2.11 -26.96
N ALA A 293 13.49 1.34 -28.04
CA ALA A 293 14.11 0.02 -27.96
C ALA A 293 15.54 0.09 -27.40
N VAL A 294 16.33 1.10 -27.81
CA VAL A 294 17.66 1.34 -27.26
C VAL A 294 17.59 1.65 -25.75
N GLY A 295 16.67 2.51 -25.34
CA GLY A 295 16.48 2.90 -23.94
C GLY A 295 16.07 1.72 -23.04
N GLU A 296 15.26 0.79 -23.54
CA GLU A 296 14.84 -0.41 -22.81
C GLU A 296 15.99 -1.41 -22.63
N ASN A 297 16.72 -1.69 -23.71
CA ASN A 297 17.89 -2.57 -23.65
C ASN A 297 19.00 -1.99 -22.77
N PHE A 298 19.14 -0.66 -22.76
CA PHE A 298 20.04 0.04 -21.84
C PHE A 298 19.62 -0.19 -20.38
N LYS A 299 18.34 0.00 -20.04
CA LYS A 299 17.82 -0.29 -18.68
C LYS A 299 17.99 -1.76 -18.28
N HIS A 300 17.81 -2.69 -19.21
CA HIS A 300 18.04 -4.12 -18.95
C HIS A 300 19.51 -4.39 -18.61
N LEU A 301 20.44 -3.79 -19.36
CA LEU A 301 21.87 -3.88 -19.06
C LEU A 301 22.23 -3.27 -17.69
N GLU A 302 21.61 -2.14 -17.32
CA GLU A 302 21.78 -1.56 -15.98
C GLU A 302 21.39 -2.57 -14.90
N ALA A 303 20.22 -3.22 -15.06
CA ALA A 303 19.75 -4.27 -14.16
C ALA A 303 20.75 -5.42 -14.06
N ASP A 304 21.19 -5.96 -15.19
CA ASP A 304 22.12 -7.09 -15.23
C ASP A 304 23.44 -6.80 -14.53
N ILE A 305 24.01 -5.60 -14.76
CA ILE A 305 25.29 -5.20 -14.16
C ILE A 305 25.15 -5.14 -12.64
N VAL A 306 24.13 -4.45 -12.13
CA VAL A 306 23.94 -4.24 -10.69
C VAL A 306 23.61 -5.56 -10.01
N ARG A 307 22.68 -6.34 -10.56
CA ARG A 307 22.22 -7.61 -9.98
C ARG A 307 23.37 -8.61 -9.86
N ASN A 308 24.10 -8.84 -10.95
CA ASN A 308 25.23 -9.78 -10.91
C ASN A 308 26.37 -9.26 -10.01
N SER A 309 26.64 -7.95 -9.98
CA SER A 309 27.64 -7.39 -9.07
C SER A 309 27.30 -7.67 -7.60
N ILE A 310 26.03 -7.50 -7.20
CA ILE A 310 25.57 -7.77 -5.84
C ILE A 310 25.68 -9.27 -5.52
N LEU A 311 25.23 -10.14 -6.42
CA LEU A 311 25.29 -11.60 -6.22
C LEU A 311 26.73 -12.14 -6.16
N ASP A 312 27.64 -11.58 -6.96
CA ASP A 312 29.02 -12.06 -7.05
C ASP A 312 29.91 -11.52 -5.91
N THR A 313 29.64 -10.31 -5.42
CA THR A 313 30.54 -9.62 -4.46
C THR A 313 29.92 -9.35 -3.08
N GLY A 314 28.59 -9.42 -2.96
CA GLY A 314 27.86 -8.99 -1.77
C GLY A 314 27.88 -7.47 -1.53
N LYS A 315 28.45 -6.68 -2.45
CA LYS A 315 28.55 -5.22 -2.33
C LYS A 315 27.51 -4.53 -3.19
N ARG A 316 26.86 -3.52 -2.61
CA ARG A 316 25.81 -2.71 -3.21
C ARG A 316 26.36 -1.46 -3.87
N ILE A 317 25.48 -0.73 -4.55
CA ILE A 317 25.79 0.49 -5.34
C ILE A 317 26.47 1.56 -4.48
N ASP A 318 26.07 1.70 -3.21
CA ASP A 318 26.64 2.66 -2.27
C ASP A 318 27.78 2.09 -1.41
N GLY A 319 28.26 0.89 -1.75
CA GLY A 319 29.39 0.23 -1.09
C GLY A 319 29.04 -0.55 0.18
N ARG A 320 27.78 -0.52 0.65
CA ARG A 320 27.31 -1.34 1.78
C ARG A 320 27.25 -2.82 1.41
N ASP A 321 27.26 -3.67 2.44
CA ASP A 321 26.83 -5.07 2.29
C ASP A 321 25.30 -5.19 2.24
N THR A 322 24.82 -6.41 2.07
CA THR A 322 23.40 -6.73 1.93
C THR A 322 22.60 -6.54 3.21
N THR A 323 23.23 -6.41 4.39
CA THR A 323 22.57 -6.36 5.70
C THR A 323 22.61 -4.98 6.35
N THR A 324 23.56 -4.14 5.96
CA THR A 324 23.84 -2.84 6.58
C THR A 324 22.76 -1.82 6.24
N VAL A 325 22.14 -1.26 7.29
CA VAL A 325 21.20 -0.13 7.20
C VAL A 325 21.98 1.19 7.05
N ARG A 326 21.46 2.17 6.29
CA ARG A 326 22.09 3.49 6.15
C ARG A 326 22.15 4.22 7.49
N GLN A 327 22.98 5.25 7.57
CA GLN A 327 23.05 6.13 8.73
C GLN A 327 21.67 6.72 9.04
N ILE A 328 21.31 6.74 10.33
CA ILE A 328 20.05 7.28 10.82
C ILE A 328 20.34 8.45 11.76
N ILE A 329 19.58 9.53 11.56
CA ILE A 329 19.50 10.66 12.47
C ILE A 329 18.02 10.89 12.73
N ALA A 330 17.64 10.83 14.01
CA ALA A 330 16.29 11.08 14.47
C ALA A 330 16.29 12.31 15.37
N GLU A 331 15.34 13.21 15.16
CA GLU A 331 15.15 14.42 15.95
C GLU A 331 13.66 14.58 16.28
N THR A 332 13.36 15.14 17.44
CA THR A 332 11.99 15.45 17.90
C THR A 332 11.87 16.92 18.28
N SER A 333 10.65 17.45 18.37
CA SER A 333 10.38 18.86 18.68
C SER A 333 11.06 19.85 17.73
N VAL A 334 11.22 19.46 16.46
CA VAL A 334 11.86 20.27 15.41
C VAL A 334 11.03 21.50 15.03
N LEU A 335 9.73 21.50 15.33
CA LEU A 335 8.84 22.64 15.16
C LEU A 335 8.27 23.09 16.51
N PRO A 336 8.45 24.38 16.89
CA PRO A 336 8.16 24.83 18.26
C PRO A 336 6.67 24.94 18.60
N ARG A 337 5.79 25.07 17.60
CA ARG A 337 4.35 25.32 17.82
C ARG A 337 3.44 24.11 17.59
N THR A 338 3.95 23.08 16.93
CA THR A 338 3.17 21.87 16.64
C THR A 338 2.99 21.05 17.92
N HIS A 339 1.93 20.23 18.01
CA HIS A 339 1.70 19.46 19.23
C HIS A 339 2.78 18.39 19.42
N GLY A 340 3.24 17.77 18.33
CA GLY A 340 4.49 17.01 18.29
C GLY A 340 5.07 17.03 16.88
N SER A 341 6.39 16.93 16.79
CA SER A 341 7.08 16.91 15.50
C SER A 341 8.33 16.06 15.55
N SER A 342 8.70 15.49 14.41
CA SER A 342 9.97 14.79 14.24
C SER A 342 10.56 15.06 12.86
N LEU A 343 11.89 15.00 12.80
CA LEU A 343 12.62 14.88 11.54
C LEU A 343 13.37 13.56 11.59
N PHE A 344 12.94 12.61 10.75
CA PHE A 344 13.59 11.31 10.64
C PHE A 344 14.33 11.24 9.32
N THR A 345 15.66 11.08 9.39
CA THR A 345 16.55 10.96 8.23
C THR A 345 17.24 9.60 8.25
N ARG A 346 17.14 8.84 7.17
CA ARG A 346 17.86 7.59 6.95
C ARG A 346 18.56 7.63 5.59
N GLY A 347 19.88 7.83 5.59
CA GLY A 347 20.63 8.15 4.38
C GLY A 347 20.04 9.37 3.67
N GLU A 348 19.72 9.22 2.39
CA GLU A 348 19.09 10.25 1.54
C GLU A 348 17.55 10.10 1.48
N THR A 349 16.93 9.58 2.53
CA THR A 349 15.48 9.55 2.71
C THR A 349 15.11 10.27 4.00
N GLN A 350 14.28 11.31 3.90
CA GLN A 350 13.92 12.17 5.02
C GLN A 350 12.42 12.43 5.05
N ALA A 351 11.85 12.36 6.26
CA ALA A 351 10.46 12.69 6.52
C ALA A 351 10.37 13.71 7.67
N LEU A 352 9.78 14.86 7.40
CA LEU A 352 9.28 15.78 8.42
C LEU A 352 7.87 15.35 8.79
N VAL A 353 7.67 14.89 10.02
CA VAL A 353 6.39 14.35 10.47
C VAL A 353 5.84 15.20 11.61
N VAL A 354 4.56 15.56 11.51
CA VAL A 354 3.88 16.43 12.47
C VAL A 354 2.61 15.76 12.97
N THR A 355 2.46 15.71 14.29
CA THR A 355 1.25 15.27 14.98
C THR A 355 0.44 16.48 15.43
N THR A 356 -0.86 16.44 15.13
CA THR A 356 -1.87 17.38 15.61
C THR A 356 -2.94 16.62 16.37
N LEU A 357 -3.34 17.18 17.51
CA LEU A 357 -4.37 16.66 18.40
C LEU A 357 -5.61 17.54 18.30
N GLY A 358 -6.78 16.91 18.17
CA GLY A 358 -8.07 17.56 18.00
C GLY A 358 -9.15 16.95 18.88
N THR A 359 -10.37 17.47 18.76
CA THR A 359 -11.55 17.03 19.51
C THR A 359 -12.46 16.15 18.63
N GLY A 360 -13.65 15.79 19.14
CA GLY A 360 -14.65 15.06 18.38
C GLY A 360 -15.17 15.78 17.12
N GLU A 361 -15.02 17.10 17.04
CA GLU A 361 -15.37 17.88 15.84
C GLU A 361 -14.38 17.69 14.69
N ASP A 362 -13.14 17.29 15.01
CA ASP A 362 -12.06 17.08 14.06
C ASP A 362 -12.05 15.64 13.50
N GLU A 363 -12.96 14.76 13.95
CA GLU A 363 -13.09 13.39 13.46
C GLU A 363 -13.49 13.35 11.99
N GLN A 364 -12.90 12.43 11.24
CA GLN A 364 -13.18 12.28 9.82
C GLN A 364 -14.44 11.41 9.62
N TYR A 365 -15.48 11.96 9.01
CA TYR A 365 -16.61 11.15 8.55
C TYR A 365 -16.21 10.32 7.33
N ILE A 366 -16.33 9.01 7.45
CA ILE A 366 -16.04 8.05 6.39
C ILE A 366 -17.37 7.42 5.99
N ASP A 367 -17.89 7.85 4.85
CA ASP A 367 -19.09 7.27 4.25
C ASP A 367 -18.71 6.06 3.40
N SER A 368 -19.21 4.89 3.78
CA SER A 368 -18.89 3.60 3.15
C SER A 368 -20.14 2.74 2.98
N LEU A 369 -20.02 1.61 2.28
CA LEU A 369 -21.13 0.66 2.15
C LEU A 369 -21.60 0.12 3.50
N ASP A 370 -20.71 0.02 4.50
CA ASP A 370 -21.06 -0.37 5.88
C ASP A 370 -21.91 0.67 6.60
N GLY A 371 -21.87 1.91 6.12
CA GLY A 371 -22.44 3.06 6.79
C GLY A 371 -21.39 4.12 7.05
N THR A 372 -21.86 5.19 7.67
CA THR A 372 -21.01 6.33 8.00
C THR A 372 -20.35 6.06 9.36
N THR A 373 -19.02 6.05 9.37
CA THR A 373 -18.21 5.92 10.59
C THR A 373 -17.40 7.19 10.84
N LYS A 374 -16.86 7.33 12.05
CA LYS A 374 -15.99 8.45 12.41
C LYS A 374 -14.57 7.94 12.68
N GLY A 375 -13.63 8.35 11.83
CA GLY A 375 -12.21 8.07 11.97
C GLY A 375 -11.56 9.04 12.95
N LYS A 376 -10.98 8.49 14.03
CA LYS A 376 -10.25 9.26 15.06
C LYS A 376 -8.76 9.38 14.77
N PHE A 377 -8.21 8.52 13.92
CA PHE A 377 -6.80 8.55 13.53
C PHE A 377 -6.68 8.72 12.03
N MET A 378 -6.00 9.79 11.62
CA MET A 378 -5.69 10.10 10.23
C MET A 378 -4.18 10.15 10.05
N LEU A 379 -3.68 9.53 8.98
CA LEU A 379 -2.29 9.68 8.57
C LEU A 379 -2.27 10.09 7.09
N HIS A 380 -1.81 11.31 6.84
CA HIS A 380 -1.65 11.84 5.49
C HIS A 380 -0.18 11.84 5.11
N TYR A 381 0.10 11.35 3.92
CA TYR A 381 1.44 11.23 3.37
C TYR A 381 1.51 12.07 2.08
N ASN A 382 2.54 12.90 2.00
CA ASN A 382 2.77 13.79 0.86
C ASN A 382 4.16 13.53 0.27
N PHE A 383 4.25 13.44 -1.05
CA PHE A 383 5.49 13.18 -1.79
C PHE A 383 5.74 14.28 -2.82
N PRO A 384 6.23 15.46 -2.39
CA PRO A 384 6.49 16.56 -3.29
C PRO A 384 7.66 16.25 -4.24
N PRO A 385 7.65 16.78 -5.47
CA PRO A 385 8.61 16.42 -6.51
C PRO A 385 10.05 16.87 -6.18
N PHE A 386 10.21 17.92 -5.36
CA PHE A 386 11.53 18.35 -4.90
C PHE A 386 12.25 17.28 -4.07
N SER A 387 11.51 16.35 -3.44
CA SER A 387 12.10 15.27 -2.63
C SER A 387 12.96 14.30 -3.43
N VAL A 388 12.78 14.28 -4.75
CA VAL A 388 13.59 13.50 -5.70
C VAL A 388 14.39 14.40 -6.65
N GLY A 389 14.43 15.71 -6.42
CA GLY A 389 15.12 16.67 -7.28
C GLY A 389 14.43 16.97 -8.61
N GLU A 390 13.14 16.64 -8.73
CA GLU A 390 12.39 16.82 -9.98
C GLU A 390 11.41 18.00 -9.92
N VAL A 391 10.98 18.47 -11.09
CA VAL A 391 9.86 19.40 -11.23
C VAL A 391 8.61 18.60 -11.58
N GLY A 392 7.53 18.79 -10.83
CA GLY A 392 6.28 18.07 -11.03
C GLY A 392 5.06 18.93 -10.75
N ARG A 393 3.90 18.47 -11.22
CA ARG A 393 2.62 19.14 -10.93
C ARG A 393 2.28 18.95 -9.45
N MET A 394 2.15 20.04 -8.72
CA MET A 394 1.53 20.04 -7.39
C MET A 394 0.00 19.98 -7.55
N GLY A 395 -0.67 19.13 -6.78
CA GLY A 395 -2.11 18.93 -6.91
C GLY A 395 -2.71 18.02 -5.85
N ALA A 396 -3.83 17.40 -6.20
CA ALA A 396 -4.49 16.43 -5.34
C ALA A 396 -3.61 15.18 -5.15
N THR A 397 -3.71 14.58 -3.96
CA THR A 397 -2.97 13.39 -3.56
C THR A 397 -3.20 12.24 -4.54
N GLY A 398 -2.12 11.67 -5.05
CA GLY A 398 -2.13 10.55 -5.98
C GLY A 398 -2.39 9.20 -5.30
N ARG A 399 -2.62 8.17 -6.12
CA ARG A 399 -2.85 6.80 -5.63
C ARG A 399 -1.68 6.28 -4.77
N ARG A 400 -0.44 6.55 -5.19
CA ARG A 400 0.77 6.08 -4.47
C ARG A 400 0.87 6.72 -3.08
N GLU A 401 0.61 8.01 -2.98
CA GLU A 401 0.64 8.74 -1.72
C GLU A 401 -0.42 8.21 -0.74
N ILE A 402 -1.66 7.99 -1.22
CA ILE A 402 -2.73 7.36 -0.43
C ILE A 402 -2.30 5.96 0.03
N GLY A 403 -1.73 5.14 -0.85
CA GLY A 403 -1.27 3.79 -0.51
C GLY A 403 -0.14 3.78 0.53
N HIS A 404 0.86 4.66 0.39
CA HIS A 404 1.96 4.78 1.35
C HIS A 404 1.47 5.31 2.71
N GLY A 405 0.57 6.30 2.70
CA GLY A 405 -0.08 6.79 3.90
C GLY A 405 -0.86 5.67 4.61
N LYS A 406 -1.62 4.86 3.87
CA LYS A 406 -2.35 3.74 4.46
C LYS A 406 -1.43 2.65 5.01
N LEU A 407 -0.32 2.34 4.34
CA LEU A 407 0.68 1.40 4.86
C LEU A 407 1.24 1.90 6.21
N ALA A 408 1.63 3.17 6.28
CA ALA A 408 2.12 3.74 7.53
C ALA A 408 1.02 3.80 8.61
N TRP A 409 -0.22 4.09 8.21
CA TRP A 409 -1.38 4.06 9.11
C TRP A 409 -1.59 2.67 9.70
N ARG A 410 -1.54 1.61 8.89
CA ARG A 410 -1.65 0.20 9.33
C ARG A 410 -0.54 -0.18 10.30
N ALA A 411 0.67 0.34 10.12
CA ALA A 411 1.78 0.08 11.01
C ALA A 411 1.63 0.74 12.40
N ILE A 412 0.94 1.87 12.48
CA ILE A 412 0.81 2.69 13.71
C ILE A 412 -0.52 2.45 14.43
N ASN A 413 -1.61 2.25 13.71
CA ASN A 413 -2.96 2.10 14.25
C ASN A 413 -3.07 1.05 15.38
N PRO A 414 -2.46 -0.15 15.28
CA PRO A 414 -2.51 -1.16 16.34
C PRO A 414 -1.85 -0.75 17.66
N LEU A 415 -1.02 0.30 17.64
CA LEU A 415 -0.23 0.77 18.78
C LEU A 415 -0.82 2.01 19.45
N LEU A 416 -1.90 2.57 18.88
CA LEU A 416 -2.57 3.72 19.46
C LEU A 416 -3.31 3.32 20.73
N PRO A 417 -3.36 4.23 21.73
CA PRO A 417 -4.16 4.01 22.93
C PRO A 417 -5.64 3.92 22.60
N LYS A 418 -6.40 3.30 23.50
CA LYS A 418 -7.87 3.31 23.39
C LYS A 418 -8.38 4.73 23.59
N ALA A 419 -9.54 5.02 23.01
CA ALA A 419 -10.17 6.34 23.13
C ALA A 419 -10.57 6.72 24.57
N GLU A 420 -10.68 5.73 25.47
CA GLU A 420 -10.92 5.94 26.91
C GLU A 420 -9.66 6.46 27.63
N ASP A 421 -8.47 5.99 27.20
CA ASP A 421 -7.19 6.38 27.79
C ASP A 421 -6.64 7.67 27.19
N PHE A 422 -6.99 7.93 25.92
CA PHE A 422 -6.54 9.11 25.19
C PHE A 422 -7.67 9.65 24.29
N PRO A 423 -8.54 10.55 24.81
CA PRO A 423 -9.79 10.93 24.17
C PRO A 423 -9.64 11.97 23.04
N TYR A 424 -8.56 11.87 22.26
CA TYR A 424 -8.19 12.80 21.20
C TYR A 424 -8.44 12.22 19.81
N THR A 425 -8.76 13.12 18.89
CA THR A 425 -8.58 12.88 17.46
C THR A 425 -7.12 13.16 17.13
N VAL A 426 -6.47 12.26 16.40
CA VAL A 426 -5.06 12.34 16.06
C VAL A 426 -4.89 12.43 14.56
N ARG A 427 -4.24 13.50 14.10
CA ARG A 427 -3.83 13.65 12.70
C ARG A 427 -2.32 13.69 12.62
N VAL A 428 -1.75 12.78 11.85
CA VAL A 428 -0.33 12.78 11.49
C VAL A 428 -0.20 13.19 10.03
N VAL A 429 0.71 14.10 9.73
CA VAL A 429 1.09 14.46 8.37
C VAL A 429 2.58 14.22 8.20
N SER A 430 2.94 13.46 7.19
CA SER A 430 4.32 13.19 6.80
C SER A 430 4.63 13.89 5.49
N GLU A 431 5.50 14.88 5.54
CA GLU A 431 6.07 15.57 4.38
C GLU A 431 7.41 14.91 4.05
N ILE A 432 7.49 14.25 2.89
CA ILE A 432 8.76 13.67 2.44
C ILE A 432 9.61 14.78 1.84
N THR A 433 10.76 15.03 2.45
CA THR A 433 11.67 16.12 2.05
C THR A 433 12.83 15.62 1.20
N GLU A 434 13.22 14.35 1.37
CA GLU A 434 14.21 13.65 0.55
C GLU A 434 13.78 12.19 0.36
N SER A 435 14.06 11.60 -0.81
CA SER A 435 13.74 10.20 -1.08
C SER A 435 14.78 9.51 -1.96
N ASN A 436 15.46 8.54 -1.36
CA ASN A 436 16.27 7.55 -2.06
C ASN A 436 16.04 6.13 -1.52
N GLY A 437 14.82 5.82 -1.08
CA GLY A 437 14.45 4.49 -0.61
C GLY A 437 13.41 4.54 0.50
N SER A 438 12.28 3.88 0.26
CA SER A 438 11.12 3.74 1.16
C SER A 438 10.87 4.88 2.15
N SER A 439 10.45 6.01 1.60
CA SER A 439 9.87 7.12 2.36
C SER A 439 8.66 6.72 3.19
N SER A 440 7.91 5.67 2.81
CA SER A 440 6.80 5.14 3.63
C SER A 440 7.26 4.58 4.97
N MET A 441 8.44 3.93 5.02
CA MET A 441 9.01 3.44 6.28
C MET A 441 9.64 4.57 7.10
N ALA A 442 10.19 5.60 6.45
CA ALA A 442 10.58 6.82 7.13
C ALA A 442 9.38 7.52 7.79
N THR A 443 8.22 7.53 7.10
CA THR A 443 6.95 8.01 7.68
C THR A 443 6.55 7.23 8.92
N VAL A 444 6.65 5.89 8.94
CA VAL A 444 6.35 5.10 10.16
C VAL A 444 7.25 5.52 11.31
N CYS A 445 8.56 5.56 11.09
CA CYS A 445 9.54 5.91 12.12
C CYS A 445 9.31 7.33 12.65
N GLY A 446 9.15 8.30 11.74
CA GLY A 446 8.86 9.69 12.07
C GLY A 446 7.51 9.86 12.78
N SER A 447 6.47 9.12 12.38
CA SER A 447 5.16 9.14 13.03
C SER A 447 5.24 8.62 14.46
N SER A 448 5.95 7.52 14.70
CA SER A 448 6.16 7.00 16.05
C SER A 448 6.82 8.06 16.95
N LEU A 449 7.86 8.72 16.47
CA LEU A 449 8.54 9.80 17.19
C LEU A 449 7.64 11.02 17.42
N ALA A 450 6.93 11.48 16.39
CA ALA A 450 6.08 12.67 16.47
C ALA A 450 4.85 12.45 17.37
N LEU A 451 4.30 11.23 17.40
CA LEU A 451 3.22 10.85 18.32
C LEU A 451 3.72 10.83 19.77
N MET A 452 4.88 10.21 20.02
CA MET A 452 5.51 10.21 21.35
C MET A 452 5.88 11.63 21.80
N ASP A 453 6.40 12.46 20.90
CA ASP A 453 6.70 13.87 21.15
C ASP A 453 5.45 14.68 21.49
N ALA A 454 4.30 14.35 20.87
CA ALA A 454 3.01 14.94 21.20
C ALA A 454 2.40 14.46 22.53
N GLY A 455 3.06 13.54 23.24
CA GLY A 455 2.55 12.95 24.47
C GLY A 455 1.44 11.91 24.25
N VAL A 456 1.31 11.36 23.04
CA VAL A 456 0.39 10.24 22.78
C VAL A 456 0.97 8.99 23.44
N PRO A 457 0.24 8.33 24.38
CA PRO A 457 0.72 7.15 25.08
C PRO A 457 0.63 5.91 24.18
N MET A 458 1.50 5.84 23.18
CA MET A 458 1.63 4.67 22.31
C MET A 458 2.02 3.44 23.13
N LYS A 459 1.48 2.26 22.76
CA LYS A 459 1.81 0.99 23.41
C LYS A 459 3.32 0.70 23.40
N ALA A 460 3.97 0.95 22.26
CA ALA A 460 5.41 0.86 22.08
C ALA A 460 5.86 1.69 20.85
N PRO A 461 7.14 2.09 20.76
CA PRO A 461 7.70 2.69 19.55
C PRO A 461 7.67 1.72 18.35
N CYS A 462 7.45 2.25 17.15
CA CYS A 462 7.33 1.49 15.92
C CYS A 462 8.34 1.95 14.88
N ALA A 463 9.08 1.02 14.28
CA ALA A 463 9.95 1.30 13.16
C ALA A 463 9.56 0.49 11.93
N GLY A 464 10.01 0.98 10.77
CA GLY A 464 9.83 0.32 9.50
C GLY A 464 11.13 0.18 8.73
N ILE A 465 11.29 -0.93 8.02
CA ILE A 465 12.39 -1.16 7.08
C ILE A 465 11.83 -1.60 5.74
N ALA A 466 12.48 -1.16 4.66
CA ALA A 466 12.23 -1.68 3.33
C ALA A 466 13.37 -2.59 2.91
N MET A 467 12.98 -3.68 2.29
CA MET A 467 13.81 -4.79 1.96
C MET A 467 13.63 -5.11 0.48
N GLY A 468 14.68 -5.63 -0.13
CA GLY A 468 14.62 -6.09 -1.51
C GLY A 468 15.21 -7.49 -1.63
N LEU A 469 14.95 -8.11 -2.76
CA LEU A 469 15.53 -9.40 -3.09
C LEU A 469 15.90 -9.45 -4.56
N ILE A 470 17.08 -9.99 -4.84
CA ILE A 470 17.58 -10.29 -6.18
C ILE A 470 17.78 -11.80 -6.27
N LYS A 471 17.32 -12.42 -7.34
CA LYS A 471 17.40 -13.86 -7.59
C LYS A 471 17.78 -14.14 -9.04
N GLU A 472 18.81 -14.97 -9.24
CA GLU A 472 19.27 -15.46 -10.54
C GLU A 472 19.51 -16.97 -10.46
N GLY A 473 18.60 -17.76 -11.06
CA GLY A 473 18.59 -19.21 -10.87
C GLY A 473 18.46 -19.56 -9.38
N GLU A 474 19.40 -20.35 -8.85
CA GLU A 474 19.45 -20.73 -7.43
C GLU A 474 20.12 -19.68 -6.53
N ARG A 475 20.81 -18.68 -7.10
CA ARG A 475 21.50 -17.65 -6.32
C ARG A 475 20.52 -16.55 -5.95
N PHE A 476 20.55 -16.09 -4.70
CA PHE A 476 19.78 -14.93 -4.27
C PHE A 476 20.52 -14.08 -3.24
N ALA A 477 20.12 -12.82 -3.13
CA ALA A 477 20.58 -11.88 -2.09
C ALA A 477 19.39 -11.09 -1.54
N VAL A 478 19.27 -11.05 -0.21
CA VAL A 478 18.30 -10.21 0.51
C VAL A 478 18.98 -8.90 0.90
N LEU A 479 18.38 -7.79 0.53
CA LEU A 479 18.92 -6.44 0.73
C LEU A 479 18.16 -5.71 1.84
N SER A 480 18.86 -5.26 2.86
CA SER A 480 18.34 -4.40 3.93
C SER A 480 18.39 -2.93 3.55
N ASP A 481 17.31 -2.19 3.84
CA ASP A 481 17.23 -0.75 3.62
C ASP A 481 17.60 -0.35 2.18
N ILE A 482 16.77 -0.81 1.25
CA ILE A 482 16.99 -0.65 -0.20
C ILE A 482 16.97 0.81 -0.66
N LEU A 483 17.77 1.07 -1.68
CA LEU A 483 17.80 2.32 -2.43
C LEU A 483 16.66 2.37 -3.47
N GLY A 484 16.37 3.55 -4.01
CA GLY A 484 15.42 3.68 -5.12
C GLY A 484 15.84 2.86 -6.35
N ASP A 485 17.13 2.83 -6.68
CA ASP A 485 17.66 2.03 -7.78
C ASP A 485 17.43 0.52 -7.53
N GLU A 486 17.66 0.05 -6.31
CA GLU A 486 17.52 -1.37 -5.94
C GLU A 486 16.06 -1.84 -5.92
N ASP A 487 15.11 -0.95 -5.61
CA ASP A 487 13.66 -1.22 -5.70
C ASP A 487 13.24 -1.50 -7.16
N HIS A 488 13.74 -0.71 -8.10
CA HIS A 488 13.46 -0.89 -9.52
C HIS A 488 14.05 -2.19 -10.07
N LEU A 489 15.24 -2.58 -9.60
CA LEU A 489 16.02 -3.70 -10.11
C LEU A 489 15.77 -5.03 -9.38
N GLY A 490 15.19 -4.98 -8.18
CA GLY A 490 14.86 -6.16 -7.37
C GLY A 490 13.65 -6.93 -7.91
N ASP A 491 13.66 -8.24 -7.67
CA ASP A 491 12.60 -9.17 -8.04
C ASP A 491 11.45 -9.19 -7.05
N MET A 492 11.71 -8.72 -5.84
CA MET A 492 10.74 -8.56 -4.78
C MET A 492 11.14 -7.37 -3.93
N ASP A 493 10.17 -6.51 -3.64
CA ASP A 493 10.28 -5.45 -2.65
C ASP A 493 9.27 -5.70 -1.53
N PHE A 494 9.71 -5.55 -0.30
CA PHE A 494 8.80 -5.69 0.83
C PHE A 494 9.15 -4.75 1.97
N LYS A 495 8.13 -4.44 2.76
CA LYS A 495 8.17 -3.41 3.79
C LYS A 495 7.62 -4.05 5.05
N VAL A 496 8.43 -4.01 6.10
CA VAL A 496 8.09 -4.60 7.39
C VAL A 496 8.13 -3.49 8.43
N ALA A 497 7.02 -3.31 9.14
CA ALA A 497 6.93 -2.40 10.26
C ALA A 497 6.45 -3.13 11.52
N GLY A 498 6.88 -2.63 12.67
CA GLY A 498 6.58 -3.27 13.94
C GLY A 498 7.39 -2.71 15.09
N THR A 499 7.18 -3.34 16.23
CA THR A 499 7.84 -3.03 17.49
C THR A 499 8.95 -4.05 17.75
N GLN A 500 9.48 -4.04 18.98
CA GLN A 500 10.35 -5.09 19.46
C GLN A 500 9.63 -6.43 19.64
N GLU A 501 8.33 -6.40 19.95
CA GLU A 501 7.53 -7.59 20.27
C GLU A 501 6.99 -8.30 19.02
N GLY A 502 6.73 -7.56 17.93
CA GLY A 502 6.23 -8.16 16.72
C GLY A 502 5.97 -7.19 15.58
N VAL A 503 5.47 -7.75 14.48
CA VAL A 503 5.09 -7.06 13.26
C VAL A 503 3.71 -6.41 13.44
N THR A 504 3.60 -5.16 13.00
CA THR A 504 2.32 -4.44 12.93
C THR A 504 1.82 -4.23 11.51
N ALA A 505 2.72 -4.23 10.52
CA ALA A 505 2.35 -4.24 9.12
C ALA A 505 3.41 -4.95 8.27
N LEU A 506 2.95 -5.74 7.32
CA LEU A 506 3.76 -6.37 6.28
C LEU A 506 3.13 -6.09 4.91
N GLN A 507 3.93 -5.54 4.00
CA GLN A 507 3.57 -5.35 2.60
C GLN A 507 4.64 -6.00 1.73
N MET A 508 4.25 -6.83 0.77
CA MET A 508 5.17 -7.49 -0.17
C MET A 508 4.65 -7.32 -1.58
N ASP A 509 5.55 -7.04 -2.51
CA ASP A 509 5.32 -7.01 -3.95
C ASP A 509 6.39 -7.89 -4.60
N ILE A 510 5.96 -8.94 -5.29
CA ILE A 510 6.83 -9.93 -5.91
C ILE A 510 6.60 -9.85 -7.42
N LYS A 511 7.67 -9.63 -8.18
CA LYS A 511 7.65 -9.41 -9.64
C LYS A 511 7.92 -10.68 -10.43
N ILE A 512 8.48 -11.72 -9.81
CA ILE A 512 8.86 -12.99 -10.45
C ILE A 512 8.23 -14.18 -9.73
N THR A 513 8.22 -15.33 -10.39
CA THR A 513 7.89 -16.61 -9.75
C THR A 513 9.11 -17.22 -9.05
N GLY A 514 8.88 -18.23 -8.18
CA GLY A 514 9.96 -19.01 -7.58
C GLY A 514 10.59 -18.43 -6.31
N ILE A 515 9.91 -17.50 -5.64
CA ILE A 515 10.24 -17.10 -4.27
C ILE A 515 9.63 -18.13 -3.30
N THR A 516 10.48 -18.94 -2.67
CA THR A 516 10.06 -20.02 -1.77
C THR A 516 9.75 -19.49 -0.36
N GLU A 517 9.04 -20.30 0.44
CA GLU A 517 8.82 -20.00 1.87
C GLU A 517 10.15 -19.80 2.62
N GLU A 518 11.17 -20.60 2.31
CA GLU A 518 12.49 -20.49 2.92
C GLU A 518 13.14 -19.14 2.62
N ILE A 519 13.05 -18.67 1.38
CA ILE A 519 13.55 -17.36 0.98
C ILE A 519 12.80 -16.25 1.73
N MET A 520 11.47 -16.33 1.82
CA MET A 520 10.66 -15.37 2.58
C MET A 520 11.02 -15.36 4.07
N ARG A 521 11.30 -16.53 4.64
CA ARG A 521 11.77 -16.67 6.03
C ARG A 521 13.07 -15.92 6.24
N VAL A 522 14.11 -16.22 5.45
CA VAL A 522 15.40 -15.50 5.53
C VAL A 522 15.18 -13.99 5.43
N ALA A 523 14.34 -13.56 4.49
CA ALA A 523 14.06 -12.16 4.25
C ALA A 523 13.39 -11.47 5.44
N LEU A 524 12.38 -12.10 6.07
CA LEU A 524 11.67 -11.56 7.23
C LEU A 524 12.57 -11.47 8.48
N PHE A 525 13.43 -12.46 8.72
CA PHE A 525 14.34 -12.43 9.87
C PHE A 525 15.43 -11.37 9.70
N GLN A 526 15.98 -11.20 8.50
CA GLN A 526 16.90 -10.09 8.23
C GLN A 526 16.19 -8.73 8.38
N ALA A 527 14.92 -8.63 7.98
CA ALA A 527 14.10 -7.44 8.19
C ALA A 527 13.87 -7.14 9.68
N LYS A 528 13.68 -8.17 10.51
CA LYS A 528 13.58 -8.04 11.97
C LYS A 528 14.84 -7.40 12.56
N GLU A 529 16.02 -7.91 12.21
CA GLU A 529 17.29 -7.36 12.69
C GLU A 529 17.45 -5.89 12.28
N GLY A 530 17.17 -5.57 11.01
CA GLY A 530 17.22 -4.19 10.52
C GLY A 530 16.21 -3.27 11.21
N ARG A 531 14.98 -3.74 11.45
CA ARG A 531 13.94 -3.00 12.18
C ARG A 531 14.36 -2.69 13.62
N LEU A 532 14.89 -3.69 14.33
CA LEU A 532 15.38 -3.52 15.70
C LEU A 532 16.57 -2.54 15.77
N HIS A 533 17.47 -2.60 14.78
CA HIS A 533 18.54 -1.62 14.65
C HIS A 533 18.00 -0.19 14.49
N ILE A 534 17.01 0.02 13.62
CA ILE A 534 16.36 1.32 13.41
C ILE A 534 15.68 1.81 14.69
N LEU A 535 14.95 0.93 15.40
CA LEU A 535 14.33 1.27 16.69
C LEU A 535 15.38 1.76 17.70
N GLY A 536 16.53 1.07 17.79
CA GLY A 536 17.64 1.48 18.65
C GLY A 536 18.19 2.87 18.29
N LYS A 537 18.22 3.23 17.00
CA LYS A 537 18.62 4.58 16.56
C LYS A 537 17.55 5.64 16.82
N MET A 538 16.28 5.27 16.77
CA MET A 538 15.18 6.18 17.15
C MET A 538 15.20 6.49 18.64
N SER A 539 15.56 5.53 19.50
CA SER A 539 15.60 5.74 20.94
C SER A 539 16.66 6.74 21.40
N ASP A 540 17.67 7.02 20.56
CA ASP A 540 18.65 8.08 20.81
C ASP A 540 17.98 9.48 20.84
N ALA A 541 16.86 9.64 20.13
CA ALA A 541 16.07 10.89 20.10
C ALA A 541 14.97 10.89 21.16
N LEU A 542 14.16 9.84 21.20
CA LEU A 542 13.05 9.70 22.16
C LEU A 542 12.70 8.22 22.35
N SER A 543 12.84 7.72 23.58
CA SER A 543 12.61 6.31 23.91
C SER A 543 11.17 5.98 24.30
N SER A 544 10.40 6.97 24.73
CA SER A 544 9.00 6.81 25.18
C SER A 544 8.22 8.10 24.98
N ALA A 545 6.89 8.00 25.00
CA ALA A 545 6.00 9.16 24.97
C ALA A 545 6.34 10.17 26.09
N ARG A 546 6.19 11.46 25.80
CA ARG A 546 6.31 12.51 26.82
C ARG A 546 5.21 12.34 27.88
N ALA A 547 5.55 12.64 29.13
CA ALA A 547 4.62 12.48 30.26
C ALA A 547 3.41 13.43 30.24
N GLY A 548 3.45 14.49 29.43
CA GLY A 548 2.37 15.45 29.28
C GLY A 548 2.30 16.00 27.87
N LEU A 549 1.16 16.58 27.56
CA LEU A 549 0.90 17.23 26.27
C LEU A 549 1.65 18.56 26.18
N GLY A 550 2.01 18.95 24.95
CA GLY A 550 2.61 20.26 24.68
C GLY A 550 1.69 21.42 25.06
N GLU A 551 2.25 22.59 25.35
CA GLU A 551 1.52 23.79 25.80
C GLU A 551 0.39 24.20 24.84
N HIS A 552 0.58 23.98 23.55
CA HIS A 552 -0.37 24.36 22.52
C HIS A 552 -1.41 23.28 22.19
N ALA A 553 -1.24 22.06 22.73
CA ALA A 553 -2.22 21.01 22.55
C ALA A 553 -3.50 21.31 23.36
N PRO A 554 -4.69 21.04 22.81
CA PRO A 554 -5.91 21.12 23.60
C PRO A 554 -5.82 20.13 24.77
N ARG A 555 -6.22 20.55 25.96
CA ARG A 555 -6.45 19.66 27.10
C ARG A 555 -7.89 19.18 27.03
N ILE A 556 -8.12 17.89 27.15
CA ILE A 556 -9.43 17.26 27.16
C ILE A 556 -9.60 16.54 28.49
N GLU A 557 -10.62 16.93 29.26
CA GLU A 557 -11.05 16.18 30.43
C GLU A 557 -12.35 15.45 30.13
N GLN A 558 -12.44 14.20 30.58
CA GLN A 558 -13.61 13.36 30.42
C GLN A 558 -14.29 13.18 31.77
N ILE A 559 -15.57 13.53 31.84
CA ILE A 559 -16.42 13.33 33.01
C ILE A 559 -17.63 12.47 32.62
N LYS A 560 -18.13 11.67 33.56
CA LYS A 560 -19.32 10.85 33.36
C LYS A 560 -20.49 11.47 34.13
N ILE A 561 -21.61 11.70 33.44
CA ILE A 561 -22.86 12.14 34.05
C ILE A 561 -23.92 11.05 33.93
N PRO A 562 -24.92 11.01 34.82
CA PRO A 562 -26.09 10.15 34.65
C PRO A 562 -26.80 10.45 33.32
N THR A 563 -27.25 9.42 32.61
CA THR A 563 -27.85 9.55 31.26
C THR A 563 -29.16 10.34 31.29
N ASP A 564 -29.91 10.29 32.39
CA ASP A 564 -31.11 11.08 32.63
C ASP A 564 -30.82 12.59 32.77
N LYS A 565 -29.58 12.95 33.14
CA LYS A 565 -29.13 14.34 33.32
C LYS A 565 -28.60 15.00 32.04
N ILE A 566 -28.40 14.25 30.96
CA ILE A 566 -27.94 14.79 29.66
C ILE A 566 -28.85 15.95 29.20
N ARG A 567 -30.18 15.78 29.34
CA ARG A 567 -31.16 16.80 28.94
C ARG A 567 -31.03 18.11 29.70
N GLU A 568 -30.65 18.05 30.98
CA GLU A 568 -30.45 19.24 31.82
C GLU A 568 -29.21 20.03 31.39
N VAL A 569 -28.13 19.32 31.03
CA VAL A 569 -26.86 19.94 30.59
C VAL A 569 -26.99 20.56 29.19
N ILE A 570 -27.66 19.88 28.25
CA ILE A 570 -27.93 20.44 26.92
C ILE A 570 -28.91 21.61 27.03
N GLY A 571 -29.96 21.45 27.85
CA GLY A 571 -31.05 22.40 27.97
C GLY A 571 -31.94 22.46 26.74
N THR A 572 -33.08 23.14 26.85
CA THR A 572 -34.05 23.26 25.75
C THR A 572 -33.40 23.91 24.52
N GLY A 573 -33.35 23.19 23.40
CA GLY A 573 -32.76 23.66 22.15
C GLY A 573 -31.24 23.90 22.20
N GLY A 574 -30.53 23.31 23.17
CA GLY A 574 -29.09 23.52 23.36
C GLY A 574 -28.72 24.84 24.04
N LYS A 575 -29.69 25.52 24.68
CA LYS A 575 -29.47 26.84 25.29
C LYS A 575 -28.40 26.80 26.39
N VAL A 576 -28.46 25.80 27.28
CA VAL A 576 -27.58 25.73 28.45
C VAL A 576 -26.16 25.39 28.01
N ILE A 577 -25.98 24.38 27.15
CA ILE A 577 -24.65 24.01 26.65
C ILE A 577 -23.99 25.16 25.87
N ARG A 578 -24.74 25.90 25.04
CA ARG A 578 -24.20 27.08 24.35
C ARG A 578 -23.75 28.17 25.32
N GLU A 579 -24.54 28.43 26.37
CA GLU A 579 -24.18 29.39 27.42
C GLU A 579 -22.92 28.98 28.18
N ILE A 580 -22.75 27.68 28.48
CA ILE A 580 -21.53 27.15 29.12
C ILE A 580 -20.33 27.34 28.19
N VAL A 581 -20.44 26.95 26.91
CA VAL A 581 -19.38 27.09 25.91
C VAL A 581 -19.00 28.56 25.70
N GLU A 582 -19.97 29.47 25.64
CA GLU A 582 -19.73 30.90 25.46
C GLU A 582 -19.04 31.54 26.67
N LYS A 583 -19.41 31.15 27.90
CA LYS A 583 -18.81 31.70 29.13
C LYS A 583 -17.42 31.15 29.43
N THR A 584 -17.23 29.84 29.23
CA THR A 584 -15.97 29.15 29.56
C THR A 584 -14.95 29.25 28.43
N GLY A 585 -15.42 29.37 27.19
CA GLY A 585 -14.59 29.23 26.00
C GLY A 585 -14.14 27.79 25.73
N ALA A 586 -14.58 26.81 26.53
CA ALA A 586 -14.30 25.40 26.32
C ALA A 586 -15.27 24.79 25.31
N LYS A 587 -14.79 23.83 24.52
CA LYS A 587 -15.64 22.97 23.69
C LYS A 587 -16.19 21.83 24.53
N ILE A 588 -17.48 21.55 24.41
CA ILE A 588 -18.15 20.48 25.15
C ILE A 588 -18.80 19.53 24.15
N ASP A 589 -18.41 18.26 24.22
CA ASP A 589 -19.01 17.16 23.46
C ASP A 589 -19.68 16.18 24.44
N ILE A 590 -20.95 15.86 24.21
CA ILE A 590 -21.75 14.98 25.07
C ILE A 590 -22.20 13.78 24.26
N GLN A 591 -21.87 12.59 24.74
CA GLN A 591 -22.25 11.31 24.17
C GLN A 591 -23.53 10.78 24.82
N ASP A 592 -24.29 9.98 24.09
CA ASP A 592 -25.59 9.43 24.54
C ASP A 592 -25.46 8.50 25.76
N ASP A 593 -24.27 7.97 26.00
CA ASP A 593 -23.95 7.15 27.16
C ASP A 593 -23.66 7.97 28.44
N GLY A 594 -23.77 9.30 28.38
CA GLY A 594 -23.48 10.22 29.49
C GLY A 594 -22.01 10.61 29.62
N THR A 595 -21.15 10.25 28.66
CA THR A 595 -19.76 10.74 28.60
C THR A 595 -19.73 12.19 28.13
N VAL A 596 -19.13 13.08 28.91
CA VAL A 596 -18.92 14.49 28.54
C VAL A 596 -17.42 14.75 28.41
N LYS A 597 -17.01 15.29 27.27
CA LYS A 597 -15.64 15.71 27.00
C LYS A 597 -15.57 17.24 26.98
N VAL A 598 -14.77 17.82 27.87
CA VAL A 598 -14.52 19.27 27.95
C VAL A 598 -13.13 19.55 27.44
N ALA A 599 -13.01 20.36 26.39
CA ALA A 599 -11.76 20.62 25.68
C ALA A 599 -11.41 22.11 25.62
N SER A 600 -10.19 22.48 26.00
CA SER A 600 -9.67 23.84 25.84
C SER A 600 -8.15 23.85 25.80
N SER A 601 -7.55 24.86 25.15
CA SER A 601 -6.11 25.14 25.25
C SER A 601 -5.71 25.76 26.60
N SER A 602 -6.68 26.28 27.37
CA SER A 602 -6.46 26.82 28.72
C SER A 602 -6.98 25.84 29.78
N GLY A 603 -6.11 25.39 30.69
CA GLY A 603 -6.53 24.56 31.82
C GLY A 603 -7.60 25.22 32.71
N ALA A 604 -7.54 26.54 32.87
CA ALA A 604 -8.51 27.31 33.67
C ALA A 604 -9.89 27.43 33.01
N ALA A 605 -10.03 27.09 31.73
CA ALA A 605 -11.32 27.04 31.06
C ALA A 605 -12.01 25.68 31.21
N ILE A 606 -11.28 24.66 31.67
CA ILE A 606 -11.76 23.28 31.84
C ILE A 606 -12.25 23.05 33.27
N THR A 607 -11.50 23.56 34.26
CA THR A 607 -11.82 23.55 35.69
C THR A 607 -12.78 24.66 36.06
#